data_AF-U2FZ13-F1
#
_entry.id   AF-U2FZ13-F1
#
_cell.length_a   1.000
_cell.length_b   1.000
_cell.length_c   1.000
_cell.angle_alpha   90.00
_cell.angle_beta   90.00
_cell.angle_gamma   90.00
#
_symmetry.space_group_name_H-M   'P 1'
#
loop_
_entity.id
_entity.type
_entity.pdbx_description
1 polymer ?
#
loop_
_entity_poly.entity_id
_entity_poly.type
_entity_poly.pdbx_seq_one_letter_code
_entity_poly.pdbx_strand_id
1 'polypeptide(L)'
;MCYSAKIQANYREYVRRYGADMDIETFRRMFFARASGTDIKIPKAVDAAFAGVDEEITAAIATYRGQRTRKLETDLFEQRTRLAAAEKKLTEKVTKKASEDVRIATDKIDAAARGLDDLRRQDLQERDSRIFPGWYAPVLIELDGKRLVVPMRYRCRIPGWTEADEKQKPATYNARADSLSTAWRKVFGFTHGLLLVDAFFENVKRDGQNVVLRFDPTPPQHMRVACLWTRTEILGGDDLWSFAAITDDPPPEVAAAGHDRCV
;
A
#
# COMPACT_ATOMS: atom_id res chain seq x y z
N MET A 1 -4.96 -0.01 -15.01
CA MET A 1 -3.69 0.66 -14.65
C MET A 1 -3.29 0.15 -13.29
N CYS A 2 -2.00 -0.11 -13.02
CA CYS A 2 -1.57 -0.94 -11.90
C CYS A 2 -2.30 -0.59 -10.60
N TYR A 3 -3.31 -1.38 -10.24
CA TYR A 3 -4.11 -1.11 -9.05
C TYR A 3 -3.39 -1.57 -7.78
N SER A 4 -2.52 -2.58 -7.89
CA SER A 4 -1.70 -3.05 -6.78
C SER A 4 -0.49 -3.79 -7.29
N ALA A 5 0.59 -3.75 -6.52
CA ALA A 5 1.87 -4.35 -6.88
C ALA A 5 2.45 -5.13 -5.71
N LYS A 6 3.06 -6.28 -5.98
CA LYS A 6 3.97 -6.96 -5.06
C LYS A 6 5.33 -6.33 -5.23
N ILE A 7 5.79 -5.61 -4.22
CA ILE A 7 7.04 -4.87 -4.27
C ILE A 7 8.19 -5.64 -3.62
N GLN A 8 9.41 -5.26 -3.97
CA GLN A 8 10.55 -5.59 -3.12
C GLN A 8 10.55 -4.67 -1.89
N ALA A 9 10.07 -5.19 -0.77
CA ALA A 9 9.92 -4.45 0.48
C ALA A 9 11.24 -4.26 1.23
N ASN A 10 12.23 -5.13 1.01
CA ASN A 10 13.52 -5.04 1.69
C ASN A 10 14.43 -4.02 1.00
N TYR A 11 14.62 -2.86 1.64
CA TYR A 11 15.46 -1.78 1.12
C TYR A 11 16.88 -2.24 0.77
N ARG A 12 17.41 -3.27 1.45
CA ARG A 12 18.76 -3.81 1.21
C ARG A 12 18.95 -4.29 -0.22
N GLU A 13 17.88 -4.68 -0.90
CA GLU A 13 17.98 -5.05 -2.32
C GLU A 13 18.32 -3.85 -3.20
N TYR A 14 17.80 -2.67 -2.88
CA TYR A 14 18.15 -1.44 -3.57
C TYR A 14 19.60 -1.02 -3.25
N VAL A 15 20.03 -1.15 -1.99
CA VAL A 15 21.43 -0.92 -1.58
C VAL A 15 22.37 -1.80 -2.39
N ARG A 16 22.09 -3.11 -2.43
CA ARG A 16 22.90 -4.11 -3.13
C ARG A 16 22.96 -3.88 -4.64
N ARG A 17 21.84 -3.51 -5.28
CA ARG A 17 21.76 -3.36 -6.74
C ARG A 17 22.25 -2.01 -7.25
N TYR A 18 22.04 -0.95 -6.48
CA TYR A 18 22.19 0.42 -6.97
C TYR A 18 23.21 1.26 -6.19
N GLY A 19 23.79 0.71 -5.12
CA GLY A 19 24.68 1.46 -4.23
C GLY A 19 23.96 2.62 -3.56
N ALA A 20 22.67 2.46 -3.26
CA ALA A 20 21.87 3.48 -2.61
C ALA A 20 22.05 3.43 -1.10
N ASP A 21 21.93 4.58 -0.44
CA ASP A 21 21.80 4.67 1.01
C ASP A 21 20.32 4.59 1.41
N MET A 22 20.06 4.12 2.63
CA MET A 22 18.72 4.18 3.20
C MET A 22 18.55 5.49 3.95
N ASP A 23 17.50 6.25 3.63
CA ASP A 23 17.12 7.43 4.42
C ASP A 23 16.42 7.00 5.72
N ILE A 24 17.24 6.58 6.69
CA ILE A 24 16.77 6.05 7.97
C ILE A 24 15.92 7.05 8.75
N GLU A 25 16.19 8.35 8.61
CA GLU A 25 15.45 9.39 9.34
C GLU A 25 14.03 9.53 8.80
N THR A 26 13.84 9.51 7.49
CA THR A 26 12.49 9.51 6.90
C THR A 26 11.73 8.22 7.21
N PHE A 27 12.40 7.07 7.27
CA PHE A 27 11.80 5.82 7.77
C PHE A 27 11.38 5.92 9.24
N ARG A 28 12.26 6.44 10.12
CA ARG A 28 11.99 6.63 11.54
C ARG A 28 10.73 7.48 11.74
N ARG A 29 10.64 8.62 11.06
CA ARG A 29 9.45 9.51 11.10
C ARG A 29 8.17 8.79 10.69
N MET A 30 8.19 8.05 9.58
CA MET A 30 7.04 7.26 9.13
C MET A 30 6.60 6.23 10.19
N PHE A 31 7.54 5.49 10.78
CA PHE A 31 7.22 4.49 11.81
C PHE A 31 6.68 5.13 13.09
N PHE A 32 7.24 6.26 13.51
CA PHE A 32 6.77 7.01 14.69
C PHE A 32 5.38 7.59 14.47
N ALA A 33 5.14 8.26 13.34
CA ALA A 33 3.82 8.78 13.00
C ALA A 33 2.76 7.68 12.98
N ARG A 34 3.11 6.48 12.48
CA ARG A 34 2.23 5.30 12.50
C ARG A 34 1.98 4.80 13.92
N ALA A 35 3.01 4.74 14.77
CA ALA A 35 2.89 4.32 16.17
C ALA A 35 2.10 5.34 17.04
N SER A 36 2.11 6.62 16.65
CA SER A 36 1.30 7.68 17.27
C SER A 36 -0.16 7.71 16.78
N GLY A 37 -0.56 6.78 15.91
CA GLY A 37 -1.95 6.60 15.48
C GLY A 37 -2.32 7.20 14.13
N THR A 38 -1.35 7.75 13.37
CA THR A 38 -1.60 8.19 11.98
C THR A 38 -1.96 6.98 11.10
N ASP A 39 -2.94 7.11 10.19
CA ASP A 39 -3.34 6.05 9.25
C ASP A 39 -2.30 5.87 8.13
N ILE A 40 -1.15 5.30 8.50
CA ILE A 40 -0.05 4.94 7.59
C ILE A 40 -0.12 3.44 7.32
N LYS A 41 -0.37 3.09 6.06
CA LYS A 41 -0.45 1.70 5.60
C LYS A 41 0.89 1.29 5.02
N ILE A 42 1.47 0.23 5.56
CA ILE A 42 2.76 -0.30 5.12
C ILE A 42 2.64 -1.82 5.00
N PRO A 43 3.21 -2.45 3.96
CA PRO A 43 3.29 -3.91 3.90
C PRO A 43 4.04 -4.49 5.10
N LYS A 44 3.56 -5.62 5.63
CA LYS A 44 4.23 -6.34 6.73
C LYS A 44 5.67 -6.74 6.38
N ALA A 45 5.96 -6.98 5.11
CA ALA A 45 7.32 -7.26 4.66
C ALA A 45 8.28 -6.07 4.85
N VAL A 46 7.78 -4.82 4.87
CA VAL A 46 8.61 -3.65 5.23
C VAL A 46 8.88 -3.66 6.73
N ASP A 47 7.88 -3.90 7.59
CA ASP A 47 8.12 -4.06 9.04
C ASP A 47 9.21 -5.11 9.30
N ALA A 48 9.13 -6.26 8.62
CA ALA A 48 10.11 -7.34 8.73
C ALA A 48 11.51 -6.93 8.24
N ALA A 49 11.60 -6.15 7.16
CA ALA A 49 12.89 -5.66 6.65
C ALA A 49 13.61 -4.71 7.62
N PHE A 50 12.86 -4.03 8.49
CA PHE A 50 13.36 -3.09 9.49
C PHE A 50 13.54 -3.68 10.89
N ALA A 51 13.16 -4.94 11.11
CA ALA A 51 13.37 -5.61 12.38
C ALA A 51 14.87 -5.65 12.74
N GLY A 52 15.22 -5.08 13.91
CA GLY A 52 16.61 -5.05 14.40
C GLY A 52 17.55 -4.13 13.63
N VAL A 53 17.05 -3.29 12.71
CA VAL A 53 17.85 -2.30 11.99
C VAL A 53 18.18 -1.10 12.87
N ASP A 54 17.21 -0.66 13.66
CA ASP A 54 17.27 0.48 14.56
C ASP A 54 16.34 0.19 15.75
N GLU A 55 16.80 0.48 16.96
CA GLU A 55 16.08 0.15 18.20
C GLU A 55 14.78 0.94 18.33
N GLU A 56 14.78 2.20 17.90
CA GLU A 56 13.61 3.06 17.99
C GLU A 56 12.54 2.65 16.95
N ILE A 57 12.95 2.34 15.72
CA ILE A 57 12.06 1.77 14.70
C ILE A 57 11.47 0.45 15.20
N THR A 58 12.29 -0.40 15.81
CA THR A 58 11.83 -1.69 16.37
C THR A 58 10.78 -1.46 17.47
N ALA A 59 11.00 -0.49 18.36
CA ALA A 59 10.04 -0.12 19.40
C ALA A 59 8.73 0.47 18.82
N ALA A 60 8.83 1.29 17.77
CA ALA A 60 7.66 1.85 17.09
C ALA A 60 6.82 0.78 16.37
N ILE A 61 7.47 -0.18 15.69
CA ILE A 61 6.80 -1.34 15.09
C ILE A 61 6.07 -2.16 16.17
N ALA A 62 6.74 -2.44 17.30
CA ALA A 62 6.15 -3.18 18.41
C ALA A 62 4.93 -2.44 19.02
N THR A 63 5.05 -1.12 19.20
CA THR A 63 3.97 -0.26 19.70
C THR A 63 2.75 -0.31 18.77
N TYR A 64 2.95 -0.09 17.47
CA TYR A 64 1.88 -0.18 16.48
C TYR A 64 1.21 -1.56 16.45
N ARG A 65 2.01 -2.63 16.47
CA ARG A 65 1.48 -4.01 16.52
C ARG A 65 0.64 -4.24 17.78
N GLY A 66 1.11 -3.78 18.94
CA GLY A 66 0.37 -3.88 20.20
C GLY A 66 -0.98 -3.13 20.16
N GLN A 67 -1.00 -1.90 19.65
CA GLN A 67 -2.23 -1.13 19.46
C GLN A 67 -3.19 -1.82 18.48
N ARG A 68 -2.67 -2.32 17.36
CA ARG A 68 -3.47 -3.02 16.34
C ARG A 68 -4.07 -4.31 16.88
N THR A 69 -3.31 -5.10 17.65
CA THR A 69 -3.79 -6.31 18.31
C THR A 69 -4.96 -5.98 19.24
N ARG A 70 -4.80 -5.01 20.15
CA ARG A 70 -5.86 -4.59 21.08
C ARG A 70 -7.12 -4.15 20.33
N LYS A 71 -6.96 -3.36 19.26
CA LYS A 71 -8.09 -2.91 18.45
C LYS A 71 -8.84 -4.09 17.83
N LEU A 72 -8.13 -5.05 17.23
CA LEU A 72 -8.76 -6.22 16.62
C LEU A 72 -9.41 -7.14 17.66
N GLU A 73 -8.84 -7.28 18.85
CA GLU A 73 -9.43 -8.04 19.96
C GLU A 73 -10.73 -7.39 20.46
N THR A 74 -10.74 -6.06 20.61
CA THR A 74 -11.96 -5.29 20.93
C THR A 74 -13.02 -5.45 19.83
N ASP A 75 -12.63 -5.24 18.56
CA ASP A 75 -13.55 -5.39 17.42
C ASP A 75 -14.14 -6.81 17.39
N LEU A 76 -13.32 -7.84 17.63
CA LEU A 76 -13.76 -9.24 17.66
C LEU A 76 -14.79 -9.48 18.78
N PHE A 77 -14.56 -8.95 19.98
CA PHE A 77 -15.49 -9.07 21.11
C PHE A 77 -16.83 -8.36 20.81
N GLU A 78 -16.78 -7.14 20.29
CA GLU A 78 -17.97 -6.38 19.91
C GLU A 78 -18.79 -7.10 18.84
N GLN A 79 -18.15 -7.63 17.79
CA GLN A 79 -18.87 -8.32 16.72
C GLN A 79 -19.44 -9.67 17.17
N ARG A 80 -18.76 -10.41 18.06
CA ARG A 80 -19.32 -11.64 18.66
C ARG A 80 -20.57 -11.34 19.48
N THR A 81 -20.55 -10.26 20.26
CA THR A 81 -21.73 -9.81 21.02
C THR A 81 -22.87 -9.43 20.08
N ARG A 82 -22.56 -8.71 18.99
CA ARG A 82 -23.55 -8.35 17.96
C ARG A 82 -24.14 -9.57 17.26
N LEU A 83 -23.32 -10.56 16.92
CA LEU A 83 -23.75 -11.81 16.29
C LEU A 83 -24.76 -12.55 17.18
N ALA A 84 -24.41 -12.81 18.44
CA ALA A 84 -25.30 -13.51 19.37
C ALA A 84 -26.65 -12.78 19.58
N ALA A 85 -26.62 -11.45 19.66
CA ALA A 85 -27.84 -10.64 19.77
C ALA A 85 -28.70 -10.70 18.51
N ALA A 86 -28.10 -10.75 17.32
CA ALA A 86 -28.80 -10.87 16.05
C ALA A 86 -29.40 -12.27 15.85
N GLU A 87 -28.66 -13.32 16.22
CA GLU A 87 -29.13 -14.71 16.20
C GLU A 87 -30.32 -14.92 17.13
N LYS A 88 -30.27 -14.38 18.36
CA LYS A 88 -31.41 -14.43 19.30
C LYS A 88 -32.68 -13.81 18.68
N LYS A 89 -32.53 -12.65 18.03
CA LYS A 89 -33.67 -11.99 17.34
C LYS A 89 -34.21 -12.84 16.19
N LEU A 90 -33.37 -13.54 15.46
CA LEU A 90 -33.81 -14.44 14.37
C LEU A 90 -34.63 -15.63 14.90
N THR A 91 -34.24 -16.18 16.06
CA THR A 91 -35.00 -17.25 16.73
C THR A 91 -36.39 -16.77 17.16
N GLU A 92 -36.49 -15.54 17.67
CA GLU A 92 -37.79 -14.95 18.04
C GLU A 92 -38.64 -14.63 16.80
N LYS A 93 -38.02 -14.03 15.77
CA LYS A 93 -38.67 -13.71 14.50
C LYS A 93 -37.64 -13.47 13.40
N VAL A 94 -37.77 -14.21 12.30
CA VAL A 94 -36.95 -13.97 11.10
C VAL A 94 -37.23 -12.58 10.54
N THR A 95 -36.19 -11.75 10.49
CA THR A 95 -36.25 -10.41 9.87
C THR A 95 -35.05 -10.19 8.96
N LYS A 96 -35.25 -9.41 7.88
CA LYS A 96 -34.16 -9.04 6.97
C LYS A 96 -33.02 -8.32 7.70
N LYS A 97 -33.36 -7.42 8.64
CA LYS A 97 -32.37 -6.69 9.44
C LYS A 97 -31.49 -7.63 10.27
N ALA A 98 -32.10 -8.55 11.03
CA ALA A 98 -31.33 -9.47 11.86
C ALA A 98 -30.49 -10.45 11.00
N SER A 99 -31.00 -10.86 9.83
CA SER A 99 -30.24 -11.68 8.88
C SER A 99 -29.00 -10.95 8.34
N GLU A 100 -29.15 -9.68 7.96
CA GLU A 100 -28.02 -8.85 7.52
C GLU A 100 -27.04 -8.55 8.65
N ASP A 101 -27.53 -8.34 9.88
CA ASP A 101 -26.67 -8.13 11.05
C ASP A 101 -25.82 -9.36 11.36
N VAL A 102 -26.37 -10.57 11.25
CA VAL A 102 -25.61 -11.83 11.35
C VAL A 102 -24.54 -11.88 10.28
N ARG A 103 -24.89 -11.68 9.00
CA ARG A 103 -23.94 -11.72 7.88
C ARG A 103 -22.77 -10.75 8.09
N ILE A 104 -23.07 -9.48 8.40
CA ILE A 104 -22.06 -8.43 8.60
C ILE A 104 -21.18 -8.75 9.82
N ALA A 105 -21.76 -9.23 10.92
CA ALA A 105 -20.99 -9.56 12.12
C ALA A 105 -20.04 -10.74 11.84
N THR A 106 -20.50 -11.80 11.17
CA THR A 106 -19.67 -12.93 10.75
C THR A 106 -18.52 -12.48 9.85
N ASP A 107 -18.81 -11.71 8.79
CA ASP A 107 -17.79 -11.19 7.87
C ASP A 107 -16.69 -10.39 8.62
N LYS A 108 -17.09 -9.59 9.62
CA LYS A 108 -16.16 -8.80 10.44
C LYS A 108 -15.39 -9.63 11.45
N ILE A 109 -16.00 -10.65 12.05
CA ILE A 109 -15.31 -11.62 12.93
C ILE A 109 -14.20 -12.31 12.16
N ASP A 110 -14.51 -12.82 10.96
CA ASP A 110 -13.54 -13.51 10.11
C ASP A 110 -12.42 -12.57 9.65
N ALA A 111 -12.73 -11.31 9.35
CA ALA A 111 -11.73 -10.29 9.05
C ALA A 111 -10.82 -9.98 10.25
N ALA A 112 -11.39 -9.82 11.45
CA ALA A 112 -10.62 -9.53 12.66
C ALA A 112 -9.73 -10.71 13.07
N ALA A 113 -10.24 -11.94 13.00
CA ALA A 113 -9.49 -13.16 13.26
C ALA A 113 -8.30 -13.30 12.30
N ARG A 114 -8.54 -13.16 10.98
CA ARG A 114 -7.45 -13.16 9.98
C ARG A 114 -6.41 -12.07 10.26
N GLY A 115 -6.84 -10.88 10.66
CA GLY A 115 -5.94 -9.79 11.03
C GLY A 115 -5.06 -10.12 12.24
N LEU A 116 -5.59 -10.80 13.25
CA LEU A 116 -4.83 -11.26 14.42
C LEU A 116 -3.83 -12.37 14.03
N ASP A 117 -4.25 -13.31 13.19
CA ASP A 117 -3.37 -14.36 12.67
C ASP A 117 -2.24 -13.77 11.83
N ASP A 118 -2.54 -12.78 10.99
CA ASP A 118 -1.54 -12.04 10.22
C ASP A 118 -0.54 -11.31 11.12
N LEU A 119 -0.98 -10.72 12.24
CA LEU A 119 -0.09 -10.08 13.20
C LEU A 119 0.78 -11.08 13.97
N ARG A 120 0.29 -12.29 14.22
CA ARG A 120 1.00 -13.33 15.00
C ARG A 120 1.95 -14.16 14.15
N ARG A 121 1.65 -14.34 12.87
CA ARG A 121 2.46 -15.13 11.94
C ARG A 121 3.89 -14.58 11.87
N GLN A 122 4.88 -15.47 11.90
CA GLN A 122 6.29 -15.10 11.75
C GLN A 122 6.70 -15.11 10.27
N ASP A 123 6.32 -16.15 9.53
CA ASP A 123 6.68 -16.27 8.13
C ASP A 123 5.95 -15.26 7.25
N LEU A 124 6.67 -14.65 6.32
CA LEU A 124 6.07 -13.77 5.34
C LEU A 124 5.34 -14.57 4.26
N GLN A 125 4.16 -14.09 3.89
CA GLN A 125 3.43 -14.55 2.72
C GLN A 125 3.59 -13.55 1.58
N GLU A 126 3.34 -13.99 0.35
CA GLU A 126 3.42 -13.12 -0.83
C GLU A 126 2.58 -11.83 -0.69
N ARG A 127 1.40 -11.94 -0.06
CA ARG A 127 0.51 -10.80 0.20
C ARG A 127 1.11 -9.73 1.12
N ASP A 128 2.08 -10.09 1.94
CA ASP A 128 2.74 -9.18 2.90
C ASP A 128 3.64 -8.15 2.22
N SER A 129 3.93 -8.34 0.94
CA SER A 129 4.67 -7.41 0.09
C SER A 129 3.76 -6.66 -0.90
N ARG A 130 2.43 -6.81 -0.81
CA ARG A 130 1.51 -6.14 -1.73
C ARG A 130 1.16 -4.73 -1.24
N ILE A 131 1.28 -3.74 -2.11
CA ILE A 131 0.83 -2.37 -1.89
C ILE A 131 -0.41 -2.06 -2.73
N PHE A 132 -1.20 -1.10 -2.23
CA PHE A 132 -2.35 -0.51 -2.90
C PHE A 132 -2.20 1.03 -2.86
N PRO A 133 -2.98 1.78 -3.66
CA PRO A 133 -3.00 3.22 -3.60
C PRO A 133 -3.19 3.74 -2.15
N GLY A 134 -2.29 4.63 -1.73
CA GLY A 134 -2.22 5.17 -0.37
C GLY A 134 -1.29 4.40 0.59
N TRP A 135 -0.72 3.26 0.19
CA TRP A 135 0.27 2.53 1.00
C TRP A 135 1.67 3.09 0.79
N TYR A 136 2.51 3.02 1.82
CA TYR A 136 3.92 3.38 1.73
C TYR A 136 4.77 2.23 1.18
N ALA A 137 5.77 2.58 0.38
CA ALA A 137 6.74 1.66 -0.21
C ALA A 137 8.15 2.30 -0.19
N PRO A 138 9.23 1.49 -0.10
CA PRO A 138 10.58 1.97 -0.41
C PRO A 138 10.68 2.33 -1.89
N VAL A 139 11.07 3.57 -2.19
CA VAL A 139 11.31 4.06 -3.55
C VAL A 139 12.75 4.55 -3.65
N LEU A 140 13.46 4.11 -4.68
CA LEU A 140 14.78 4.61 -5.01
C LEU A 140 14.66 5.95 -5.73
N ILE A 141 15.38 6.96 -5.26
CA ILE A 141 15.48 8.27 -5.90
C ILE A 141 16.95 8.71 -5.98
N GLU A 142 17.21 9.73 -6.78
CA GLU A 142 18.43 10.51 -6.70
C GLU A 142 18.08 11.90 -6.16
N LEU A 143 18.78 12.33 -5.12
CA LEU A 143 18.61 13.63 -4.48
C LEU A 143 19.99 14.18 -4.12
N ASP A 144 20.30 15.40 -4.58
CA ASP A 144 21.59 16.08 -4.36
C ASP A 144 22.80 15.20 -4.74
N GLY A 145 22.69 14.46 -5.86
CA GLY A 145 23.73 13.56 -6.36
C GLY A 145 23.89 12.25 -5.58
N LYS A 146 23.01 11.96 -4.62
CA LYS A 146 23.02 10.74 -3.82
C LYS A 146 21.80 9.87 -4.15
N ARG A 147 22.04 8.56 -4.26
CA ARG A 147 20.96 7.58 -4.39
C ARG A 147 20.42 7.23 -3.02
N LEU A 148 19.13 7.46 -2.82
CA LEU A 148 18.45 7.24 -1.54
C LEU A 148 17.26 6.32 -1.72
N VAL A 149 17.04 5.43 -0.76
CA VAL A 149 15.77 4.71 -0.59
C VAL A 149 14.95 5.44 0.44
N VAL A 150 13.79 5.96 0.03
CA VAL A 150 12.90 6.78 0.84
C VAL A 150 11.52 6.11 0.91
N PRO A 151 10.85 6.06 2.08
CA PRO A 151 9.48 5.58 2.16
C PRO A 151 8.53 6.61 1.58
N MET A 152 7.76 6.24 0.57
CA MET A 152 6.83 7.14 -0.11
C MET A 152 5.44 6.54 -0.21
N ARG A 153 4.41 7.37 -0.03
CA ARG A 153 3.01 6.98 -0.21
C ARG A 153 2.69 6.79 -1.70
N TYR A 154 2.18 5.62 -2.08
CA TYR A 154 1.75 5.29 -3.43
C TYR A 154 0.44 5.97 -3.81
N ARG A 155 0.48 7.28 -4.00
CA ARG A 155 -0.57 8.19 -4.48
C ARG A 155 0.02 9.58 -4.38
N CYS A 156 0.55 10.06 -5.49
CA CYS A 156 1.30 11.30 -5.58
C CYS A 156 0.39 12.50 -5.35
N ARG A 157 0.82 13.40 -4.47
CA ARG A 157 0.26 14.75 -4.34
C ARG A 157 0.97 15.67 -5.31
N ILE A 158 0.27 16.08 -6.37
CA ILE A 158 0.85 16.96 -7.40
C ILE A 158 1.14 18.36 -6.81
N PRO A 159 2.24 19.04 -7.20
CA PRO A 159 2.59 20.33 -6.61
C PRO A 159 1.47 21.38 -6.72
N GLY A 160 1.14 21.97 -5.58
CA GLY A 160 0.04 22.93 -5.43
C GLY A 160 -1.32 22.30 -5.13
N TRP A 161 -1.41 20.98 -4.99
CA TRP A 161 -2.65 20.31 -4.57
C TRP A 161 -2.76 20.21 -3.07
N THR A 162 -3.97 20.43 -2.57
CA THR A 162 -4.39 20.15 -1.21
C THR A 162 -4.85 18.70 -1.06
N GLU A 163 -5.12 18.26 0.17
CA GLU A 163 -5.76 16.96 0.41
C GLU A 163 -7.16 16.85 -0.23
N ALA A 164 -7.90 17.97 -0.32
CA ALA A 164 -9.20 18.00 -0.96
C ALA A 164 -9.11 17.75 -2.48
N ASP A 165 -8.11 18.35 -3.13
CA ASP A 165 -7.84 18.12 -4.56
C ASP A 165 -7.48 16.65 -4.83
N GLU A 166 -6.64 16.06 -3.97
CA GLU A 166 -6.32 14.63 -4.08
C GLU A 166 -7.55 13.73 -3.92
N LYS A 167 -8.47 14.07 -3.00
CA LYS A 167 -9.72 13.31 -2.80
C LYS A 167 -10.59 13.32 -4.05
N GLN A 168 -10.63 14.43 -4.78
CA GLN A 168 -11.36 14.55 -6.04
C GLN A 168 -10.69 13.79 -7.19
N LYS A 169 -9.37 13.59 -7.13
CA LYS A 169 -8.58 12.92 -8.17
C LYS A 169 -7.82 11.71 -7.60
N PRO A 170 -8.51 10.61 -7.29
CA PRO A 170 -7.92 9.48 -6.56
C PRO A 170 -6.93 8.64 -7.37
N ALA A 171 -6.81 8.88 -8.68
CA ALA A 171 -6.00 8.11 -9.61
C ALA A 171 -4.53 8.54 -9.70
N THR A 172 -4.07 9.50 -8.89
CA THR A 172 -2.68 10.01 -8.92
C THR A 172 -1.63 9.03 -8.37
N TYR A 173 -1.95 7.74 -8.29
CA TYR A 173 -0.98 6.67 -8.15
C TYR A 173 -0.43 6.20 -9.51
N ASN A 174 -1.06 6.56 -10.63
CA ASN A 174 -0.56 6.29 -11.98
C ASN A 174 -0.38 7.59 -12.78
N ALA A 175 0.84 7.81 -13.28
CA ALA A 175 1.22 8.90 -14.17
C ALA A 175 1.23 8.40 -15.62
N ARG A 176 0.11 8.61 -16.33
CA ARG A 176 0.00 8.15 -17.73
C ARG A 176 0.99 8.89 -18.63
N ALA A 177 1.65 8.15 -19.51
CA ALA A 177 2.62 8.65 -20.49
C ALA A 177 2.04 9.81 -21.32
N ASP A 178 0.81 9.63 -21.81
CA ASP A 178 0.05 10.64 -22.57
C ASP A 178 -0.26 11.95 -21.80
N SER A 179 -0.12 11.93 -20.47
CA SER A 179 -0.44 13.03 -19.58
C SER A 179 0.80 13.66 -18.93
N LEU A 180 2.00 13.19 -19.28
CA LEU A 180 3.26 13.63 -18.66
C LEU A 180 3.54 15.13 -18.90
N SER A 181 3.28 15.61 -20.12
CA SER A 181 3.47 17.01 -20.51
C SER A 181 2.34 17.96 -20.07
N THR A 182 1.24 17.42 -19.53
CA THR A 182 0.06 18.20 -19.14
C THR A 182 -0.17 18.14 -17.63
N ALA A 183 -0.79 17.07 -17.13
CA ALA A 183 -1.14 16.90 -15.72
C ALA A 183 0.10 16.80 -14.82
N TRP A 184 1.17 16.16 -15.32
CA TRP A 184 2.39 15.90 -14.55
C TRP A 184 3.55 16.86 -14.87
N ARG A 185 3.32 17.91 -15.66
CA ARG A 185 4.38 18.82 -16.16
C ARG A 185 5.23 19.50 -15.09
N LYS A 186 4.74 19.58 -13.85
CA LYS A 186 5.45 20.15 -12.69
C LYS A 186 6.33 19.12 -11.96
N VAL A 187 6.31 17.86 -12.38
CA VAL A 187 6.96 16.72 -11.73
C VAL A 187 7.81 15.96 -12.73
N PHE A 188 7.25 15.65 -13.91
CA PHE A 188 7.97 15.00 -14.99
C PHE A 188 9.12 15.88 -15.49
N GLY A 189 10.32 15.30 -15.54
CA GLY A 189 11.56 16.01 -15.86
C GLY A 189 12.34 16.51 -14.63
N PHE A 190 11.74 16.48 -13.43
CA PHE A 190 12.35 17.02 -12.22
C PHE A 190 12.61 15.96 -11.15
N THR A 191 11.60 15.14 -10.84
CA THR A 191 11.65 14.20 -9.71
C THR A 191 11.24 12.80 -10.16
N HIS A 192 12.25 11.99 -10.47
CA HIS A 192 12.09 10.61 -10.93
C HIS A 192 12.53 9.63 -9.83
N GLY A 193 11.91 8.46 -9.83
CA GLY A 193 12.23 7.38 -8.92
C GLY A 193 12.03 6.01 -9.56
N LEU A 194 12.43 4.98 -8.83
CA LEU A 194 12.34 3.59 -9.25
C LEU A 194 11.79 2.73 -8.13
N LEU A 195 10.74 1.99 -8.44
CA LEU A 195 10.15 0.97 -7.58
C LEU A 195 10.51 -0.41 -8.15
N LEU A 196 11.04 -1.29 -7.31
CA LEU A 196 11.22 -2.69 -7.66
C LEU A 196 9.93 -3.46 -7.39
N VAL A 197 9.41 -4.11 -8.43
CA VAL A 197 8.15 -4.86 -8.42
C VAL A 197 8.37 -6.28 -8.91
N ASP A 198 7.88 -7.27 -8.18
CA ASP A 198 7.92 -8.69 -8.58
C ASP A 198 6.73 -9.06 -9.48
N ALA A 199 5.56 -8.51 -9.15
CA ALA A 199 4.33 -8.74 -9.88
C ALA A 199 3.40 -7.54 -9.72
N PHE A 200 2.58 -7.25 -10.72
CA PHE A 200 1.45 -6.33 -10.56
C PHE A 200 0.14 -7.05 -10.83
N PHE A 201 -0.94 -6.46 -10.32
CA PHE A 201 -2.27 -7.07 -10.35
C PHE A 201 -3.31 -6.10 -10.84
N GLU A 202 -4.19 -6.60 -11.70
CA GLU A 202 -5.27 -5.83 -12.31
C GLU A 202 -6.60 -6.53 -12.18
N ASN A 203 -7.66 -5.74 -12.01
CA ASN A 203 -9.03 -6.25 -12.05
C ASN A 203 -9.52 -6.21 -13.50
N VAL A 204 -10.01 -7.33 -14.00
CA VAL A 204 -10.67 -7.41 -15.30
C VAL A 204 -12.04 -8.06 -15.16
N LYS A 205 -12.98 -7.69 -16.03
CA LYS A 205 -14.26 -8.38 -16.13
C LYS A 205 -14.15 -9.53 -17.13
N ARG A 206 -14.28 -10.77 -16.65
CA ARG A 206 -14.43 -11.97 -17.50
C ARG A 206 -15.78 -12.59 -17.23
N ASP A 207 -16.56 -12.81 -18.28
CA ASP A 207 -17.90 -13.42 -18.19
C ASP A 207 -18.82 -12.75 -17.15
N GLY A 208 -18.74 -11.43 -17.03
CA GLY A 208 -19.50 -10.64 -16.06
C GLY A 208 -18.97 -10.67 -14.62
N GLN A 209 -17.92 -11.46 -14.34
CA GLN A 209 -17.29 -11.56 -13.03
C GLN A 209 -15.99 -10.74 -12.96
N ASN A 210 -15.75 -10.13 -11.80
CA ASN A 210 -14.49 -9.43 -11.53
C ASN A 210 -13.41 -10.45 -11.12
N VAL A 211 -12.38 -10.58 -11.93
CA VAL A 211 -11.22 -11.45 -11.64
C VAL A 211 -9.96 -10.61 -11.51
N VAL A 212 -9.07 -11.02 -10.61
CA VAL A 212 -7.77 -10.37 -10.41
C VAL A 212 -6.73 -11.15 -11.22
N LEU A 213 -6.16 -10.50 -12.22
CA LEU A 213 -5.02 -11.01 -12.97
C LEU A 213 -3.73 -10.67 -12.24
N ARG A 214 -2.74 -11.54 -12.42
CA ARG A 214 -1.36 -11.36 -11.96
C ARG A 214 -0.46 -11.32 -13.19
N PHE A 215 0.45 -10.37 -13.21
CA PHE A 215 1.47 -10.23 -14.24
C PHE A 215 2.84 -10.21 -13.59
N ASP A 216 3.69 -11.16 -13.98
CA ASP A 216 5.08 -11.28 -13.54
C ASP A 216 5.97 -11.79 -14.69
N PRO A 217 7.24 -11.35 -14.74
CA PRO A 217 8.12 -11.67 -15.86
C PRO A 217 8.56 -13.14 -15.83
N THR A 218 8.81 -13.69 -17.03
CA THR A 218 9.43 -15.01 -17.22
C THR A 218 10.75 -14.83 -18.00
N PRO A 219 11.92 -15.18 -17.43
CA PRO A 219 12.13 -15.77 -16.10
C PRO A 219 11.85 -14.79 -14.94
N PRO A 220 11.66 -15.29 -13.70
CA PRO A 220 11.41 -14.44 -12.53
C PRO A 220 12.53 -13.43 -12.30
N GLN A 221 12.18 -12.15 -12.29
CA GLN A 221 13.10 -11.04 -12.02
C GLN A 221 12.34 -9.82 -11.51
N HIS A 222 13.03 -8.91 -10.81
CA HIS A 222 12.42 -7.64 -10.42
C HIS A 222 12.21 -6.74 -11.65
N MET A 223 10.96 -6.32 -11.86
CA MET A 223 10.63 -5.22 -12.75
C MET A 223 11.07 -3.90 -12.13
N ARG A 224 11.57 -3.00 -12.97
CA ARG A 224 12.01 -1.65 -12.61
C ARG A 224 10.94 -0.68 -13.06
N VAL A 225 9.99 -0.38 -12.18
CA VAL A 225 8.88 0.51 -12.49
C VAL A 225 9.34 1.95 -12.34
N ALA A 226 9.29 2.70 -13.44
CA ALA A 226 9.59 4.13 -13.44
C ALA A 226 8.51 4.88 -12.66
N CYS A 227 8.93 5.81 -11.80
CA CYS A 227 8.03 6.55 -10.92
C CYS A 227 8.31 8.06 -10.99
N LEU A 228 7.27 8.84 -10.72
CA LEU A 228 7.37 10.26 -10.37
C LEU A 228 7.13 10.42 -8.88
N TRP A 229 7.83 11.35 -8.24
CA TRP A 229 7.64 11.61 -6.81
C TRP A 229 7.56 13.09 -6.47
N THR A 230 6.94 13.40 -5.34
CA THR A 230 6.88 14.74 -4.77
C THR A 230 7.09 14.68 -3.26
N ARG A 231 7.66 15.76 -2.72
CA ARG A 231 7.70 16.06 -1.28
C ARG A 231 6.80 17.27 -1.07
N THR A 232 5.72 17.09 -0.31
CA THR A 232 4.81 18.18 0.05
C THR A 232 5.00 18.54 1.51
N GLU A 233 5.38 19.79 1.78
CA GLU A 233 5.46 20.30 3.15
C GLU A 233 4.07 20.34 3.80
N ILE A 234 3.98 19.84 5.02
CA ILE A 234 2.75 19.82 5.82
C ILE A 234 2.95 20.73 7.03
N LEU A 235 2.14 21.80 7.11
CA LEU A 235 2.24 22.72 8.23
C LEU A 235 1.98 22.01 9.56
N GLY A 236 2.98 22.04 10.44
CA GLY A 236 2.90 21.42 11.77
C GLY A 236 3.01 19.88 11.77
N GLY A 237 3.45 19.28 10.66
CA GLY A 237 3.68 17.83 10.56
C GLY A 237 4.94 17.50 9.75
N ASP A 238 5.21 16.21 9.61
CA ASP A 238 6.24 15.74 8.69
C ASP A 238 5.79 15.91 7.24
N ASP A 239 6.78 16.13 6.36
CA ASP A 239 6.52 16.25 4.93
C ASP A 239 5.95 14.95 4.36
N LEU A 240 4.98 15.11 3.46
CA LEU A 240 4.42 14.00 2.72
C LEU A 240 5.30 13.69 1.51
N TRP A 241 6.03 12.58 1.61
CA TRP A 241 6.65 11.94 0.46
C TRP A 241 5.65 11.04 -0.25
N SER A 242 5.45 11.26 -1.54
CA SER A 242 4.45 10.52 -2.31
C SER A 242 4.89 10.29 -3.75
N PHE A 243 4.47 9.17 -4.34
CA PHE A 243 4.89 8.77 -5.67
C PHE A 243 3.74 8.18 -6.50
N ALA A 244 3.96 8.16 -7.81
CA ALA A 244 3.10 7.54 -8.82
C ALA A 244 3.94 6.70 -9.77
N ALA A 245 3.44 5.53 -10.17
CA ALA A 245 4.06 4.73 -11.21
C ALA A 245 3.75 5.34 -12.57
N ILE A 246 4.74 5.45 -13.46
CA ILE A 246 4.49 5.82 -14.85
C ILE A 246 3.79 4.63 -15.52
N THR A 247 2.76 4.92 -16.32
CA THR A 247 2.03 3.89 -17.06
C THR A 247 1.95 4.25 -18.53
N ASP A 248 2.01 3.25 -19.39
CA ASP A 248 1.95 3.41 -20.84
C ASP A 248 0.94 2.41 -21.45
N ASP A 249 0.85 2.41 -22.78
CA ASP A 249 0.13 1.40 -23.53
C ASP A 249 0.62 -0.02 -23.17
N PRO A 250 -0.30 -0.99 -23.04
CA PRO A 250 0.03 -2.33 -22.59
C PRO A 250 0.73 -3.14 -23.70
N PRO A 251 1.65 -4.05 -23.35
CA PRO A 251 2.15 -5.02 -24.31
C PRO A 251 1.01 -5.96 -24.78
N PRO A 252 1.17 -6.64 -25.94
CA PRO A 252 0.09 -7.42 -26.56
C PRO A 252 -0.56 -8.45 -25.64
N GLU A 253 0.21 -9.12 -24.78
CA GLU A 253 -0.26 -10.12 -23.82
C GLU A 253 -1.13 -9.52 -22.71
N VAL A 254 -0.81 -8.32 -22.24
CA VAL A 254 -1.60 -7.59 -21.24
C VAL A 254 -2.89 -7.05 -21.88
N ALA A 255 -2.78 -6.53 -23.12
CA ALA A 255 -3.92 -6.07 -23.91
C ALA A 255 -4.91 -7.21 -24.17
N ALA A 256 -4.41 -8.37 -24.62
CA ALA A 256 -5.21 -9.57 -24.87
C ALA A 256 -5.91 -10.10 -23.61
N ALA A 257 -5.34 -9.84 -22.42
CA ALA A 257 -5.97 -10.20 -21.16
C ALA A 257 -7.13 -9.26 -20.74
N GLY A 258 -7.40 -8.21 -21.52
CA GLY A 258 -8.51 -7.27 -21.34
C GLY A 258 -8.13 -5.99 -20.62
N HIS A 259 -6.85 -5.62 -20.62
CA HIS A 259 -6.33 -4.50 -19.86
C HIS A 259 -5.66 -3.45 -20.76
N ASP A 260 -5.91 -2.16 -20.52
CA ASP A 260 -5.62 -1.08 -21.47
C ASP A 260 -4.38 -0.25 -21.13
N ARG A 261 -3.65 -0.62 -20.06
CA ARG A 261 -2.42 0.06 -19.59
C ARG A 261 -1.43 -0.90 -18.92
N CYS A 262 -0.15 -0.56 -18.89
CA CYS A 262 0.88 -1.28 -18.14
C CYS A 262 1.82 -0.30 -17.44
N VAL A 263 2.48 -0.76 -16.37
CA VAL A 263 3.62 -0.08 -15.72
C VAL A 263 4.95 -0.45 -16.36
#